data_AF-A0A1Y3NPX3-F1
#
_entry.id   AF-A0A1Y3NPX3-F1
#
_cell.length_a   1.000
_cell.length_b   1.000
_cell.length_c   1.000
_cell.angle_alpha   90.00
_cell.angle_beta   90.00
_cell.angle_gamma   90.00
#
_symmetry.space_group_name_H-M   'P 1'
#
loop_
_entity.id
_entity.type
_entity.pdbx_description
1 polymer ?
#
loop_
_entity_poly.entity_id
_entity_poly.type
_entity_poly.pdbx_seq_one_letter_code
_entity_poly.pdbx_strand_id
1 'polypeptide(L)'
;MYKNSEYGTCSLYQFIYSFRKNSDSPFPDLSSKEAINALNTMKEITDALSIDYLSEESTTIKRLVDGNALFLNYWIYPSISDIYYKSVHPGHMKGVSGSISQYFNIGVSKYIDDDERKNATITVLKYITSINIQKELVKKKIIVSGITNLYKEEEVCQLYNCDLLRSINFLGRPLDKMNDYDYYSRKFRRNIYDFLYGNEAPSNVLQKIDDLTKIYYISLNTKDSYIGLLSFIVCIAFIVIMLSSLIFLFRENYDPFFKFLSGDGWIMIILGFIFIVGSCIVTLGKINSKKCEFSEILYFSGIYLIFIPVLYKLIINLPIYNNFSEWIENHKFLYKLFFYSVLIIMFSILYVNETYEIDIVFGGDEKIFQILNKQNVRQTYINNINKNFIDNNTNTEEVIKASTFKNDNYENDGDDNNENNISINNNNGQDSYSNHKSRFSKIVEFHYRTNSVSYETNEDCWK
;
A
#
# COMPACT_ATOMS: atom_id res chain seq x y z
N MET A 1 25.46 6.50 -19.76
CA MET A 1 24.09 6.16 -19.30
C MET A 1 23.34 5.50 -20.44
N TYR A 2 22.35 4.64 -20.13
CA TYR A 2 21.54 3.93 -21.14
C TYR A 2 20.28 4.70 -21.51
N LYS A 3 19.57 4.29 -22.57
CA LYS A 3 18.24 4.81 -22.92
C LYS A 3 17.20 4.56 -21.82
N ASN A 4 15.97 5.02 -22.07
CA ASN A 4 14.77 4.79 -21.26
C ASN A 4 14.34 3.30 -21.24
N SER A 5 15.19 2.45 -20.68
CA SER A 5 15.00 1.00 -20.50
C SER A 5 15.34 0.59 -19.05
N GLU A 6 15.13 -0.67 -18.70
CA GLU A 6 15.51 -1.20 -17.38
C GLU A 6 17.01 -1.06 -17.08
N TYR A 7 17.87 -1.13 -18.11
CA TYR A 7 19.30 -0.85 -17.97
C TYR A 7 19.56 0.61 -17.58
N GLY A 8 18.70 1.53 -18.02
CA GLY A 8 18.69 2.92 -17.57
C GLY A 8 18.45 3.02 -16.07
N THR A 9 17.38 2.39 -15.56
CA THR A 9 17.11 2.33 -14.11
C THR A 9 18.31 1.76 -13.35
N CYS A 10 18.86 0.64 -13.80
CA CYS A 10 20.02 0.01 -13.19
C CYS A 10 21.23 0.95 -13.12
N SER A 11 21.54 1.63 -14.22
CA SER A 11 22.66 2.56 -14.31
C SER A 11 22.48 3.83 -13.47
N LEU A 12 21.26 4.36 -13.39
CA LEU A 12 20.96 5.54 -12.59
C LEU A 12 20.97 5.19 -11.09
N TYR A 13 20.34 4.06 -10.72
CA TYR A 13 20.24 3.60 -9.35
C TYR A 13 21.62 3.26 -8.76
N GLN A 14 22.48 2.55 -9.51
CA GLN A 14 23.84 2.28 -9.05
C GLN A 14 24.68 3.56 -8.91
N PHE A 15 24.44 4.57 -9.76
CA PHE A 15 25.17 5.83 -9.70
C PHE A 15 24.80 6.60 -8.43
N ILE A 16 23.50 6.72 -8.11
CA ILE A 16 23.05 7.33 -6.84
C ILE A 16 23.65 6.56 -5.65
N TYR A 17 23.63 5.23 -5.70
CA TYR A 17 24.22 4.41 -4.64
C TYR A 17 25.72 4.65 -4.43
N SER A 18 26.46 5.04 -5.47
CA SER A 18 27.90 5.34 -5.40
C SER A 18 28.23 6.67 -4.69
N PHE A 19 27.22 7.48 -4.35
CA PHE A 19 27.35 8.75 -3.63
C PHE A 19 27.15 8.65 -2.11
N ARG A 20 26.95 7.43 -1.60
CA ARG A 20 26.85 7.18 -0.17
C ARG A 20 28.14 7.55 0.59
N LYS A 21 28.01 7.81 1.89
CA LYS A 21 29.10 8.33 2.75
C LYS A 21 30.31 7.39 2.88
N ASN A 22 30.09 6.08 2.91
CA ASN A 22 31.14 5.06 2.99
C ASN A 22 30.65 3.73 2.37
N SER A 23 31.54 2.75 2.22
CA SER A 23 31.23 1.45 1.58
C SER A 23 30.01 0.76 2.17
N ASP A 24 29.85 0.86 3.50
CA ASP A 24 28.87 0.13 4.30
C ASP A 24 27.55 0.91 4.49
N SER A 25 27.51 2.15 4.00
CA SER A 25 26.30 2.98 4.07
C SER A 25 25.17 2.37 3.23
N PRO A 26 23.91 2.52 3.66
CA PRO A 26 22.77 2.11 2.86
C PRO A 26 22.63 3.01 1.62
N PHE A 27 21.65 2.69 0.78
CA PHE A 27 21.24 3.57 -0.32
C PHE A 27 20.90 4.97 0.23
N PRO A 28 21.41 6.06 -0.38
CA PRO A 28 21.11 7.41 0.08
C PRO A 28 19.61 7.70 0.10
N ASP A 29 19.14 8.35 1.16
CA ASP A 29 17.78 8.90 1.18
C ASP A 29 17.64 9.88 -0.01
N LEU A 30 16.52 9.83 -0.73
CA LEU A 30 16.33 10.67 -1.92
C LEU A 30 16.29 12.16 -1.56
N SER A 31 15.92 12.51 -0.32
CA SER A 31 15.97 13.89 0.20
C SER A 31 17.36 14.33 0.66
N SER A 32 18.36 13.44 0.65
CA SER A 32 19.69 13.71 1.18
C SER A 32 20.58 14.54 0.25
N LYS A 33 21.60 15.17 0.84
CA LYS A 33 22.63 15.89 0.09
C LYS A 33 23.41 14.95 -0.84
N GLU A 34 23.60 13.71 -0.44
CA GLU A 34 24.27 12.67 -1.21
C GLU A 34 23.50 12.37 -2.51
N ALA A 35 22.18 12.21 -2.45
CA ALA A 35 21.35 12.00 -3.63
C ALA A 35 21.31 13.25 -4.54
N ILE A 36 21.20 14.45 -3.96
CA ILE A 36 21.26 15.71 -4.71
C ILE A 36 22.60 15.86 -5.44
N ASN A 37 23.71 15.58 -4.76
CA ASN A 37 25.04 15.62 -5.35
C ASN A 37 25.18 14.59 -6.47
N ALA A 38 24.61 13.39 -6.30
CA ALA A 38 24.60 12.37 -7.35
C ALA A 38 23.96 12.90 -8.63
N LEU A 39 22.76 13.49 -8.54
CA LEU A 39 22.07 14.05 -9.72
C LEU A 39 22.86 15.20 -10.35
N ASN A 40 23.37 16.13 -9.54
CA ASN A 40 24.17 17.25 -10.06
C ASN A 40 25.41 16.74 -10.81
N THR A 41 26.16 15.80 -10.24
CA THR A 41 27.33 15.22 -10.92
C THR A 41 26.93 14.44 -12.17
N MET A 42 25.79 13.73 -12.16
CA MET A 42 25.28 13.11 -13.39
C MET A 42 25.02 14.13 -14.49
N LYS A 43 24.46 15.30 -14.14
CA LYS A 43 24.20 16.39 -15.07
C LYS A 43 25.50 17.01 -15.59
N GLU A 44 26.44 17.31 -14.71
CA GLU A 44 27.79 17.79 -15.08
C GLU A 44 28.49 16.85 -16.07
N ILE A 45 28.43 15.54 -15.82
CA ILE A 45 29.01 14.54 -16.73
C ILE A 45 28.28 14.53 -18.08
N THR A 46 26.95 14.63 -18.07
CA THR A 46 26.11 14.60 -19.28
C THR A 46 26.38 15.83 -20.16
N ASP A 47 26.46 17.02 -19.54
CA ASP A 47 26.74 18.29 -20.20
C ASP A 47 28.18 18.32 -20.74
N ALA A 48 29.16 17.90 -19.94
CA ALA A 48 30.58 17.92 -20.33
C ALA A 48 30.90 16.95 -21.47
N LEU A 49 30.22 15.80 -21.52
CA LEU A 49 30.40 14.81 -22.57
C LEU A 49 29.50 15.08 -23.79
N SER A 50 28.67 16.13 -23.75
CA SER A 50 27.67 16.46 -24.78
C SER A 50 26.89 15.21 -25.22
N ILE A 51 26.47 14.40 -24.23
CA ILE A 51 25.77 13.14 -24.49
C ILE A 51 24.32 13.46 -24.86
N ASP A 52 24.13 13.88 -26.12
CA ASP A 52 22.81 13.87 -26.78
C ASP A 52 22.33 12.42 -26.99
N TYR A 53 23.25 11.46 -26.91
CA TYR A 53 22.99 10.06 -27.21
C TYR A 53 23.06 9.19 -25.94
N LEU A 54 21.92 9.02 -25.28
CA LEU A 54 21.73 7.88 -24.39
C LEU A 54 22.12 6.59 -25.15
N SER A 55 23.14 5.88 -24.64
CA SER A 55 23.70 4.74 -25.37
C SER A 55 22.69 3.61 -25.41
N GLU A 56 22.43 3.08 -26.59
CA GLU A 56 21.77 1.79 -26.71
C GLU A 56 22.71 0.69 -26.22
N GLU A 57 22.13 -0.35 -25.65
CA GLU A 57 22.89 -1.52 -25.20
C GLU A 57 23.73 -2.11 -26.34
N SER A 58 23.14 -2.26 -27.53
CA SER A 58 23.79 -2.73 -28.75
C SER A 58 25.05 -1.91 -29.09
N THR A 59 25.00 -0.59 -28.91
CA THR A 59 26.13 0.31 -29.16
C THR A 59 27.23 0.11 -28.13
N THR A 60 26.86 -0.04 -26.85
CA THR A 60 27.82 -0.33 -25.79
C THR A 60 28.52 -1.67 -26.01
N ILE A 61 27.77 -2.72 -26.39
CA ILE A 61 28.35 -4.03 -26.72
C ILE A 61 29.30 -3.92 -27.91
N LYS A 62 28.90 -3.21 -28.98
CA LYS A 62 29.77 -3.02 -30.15
C LYS A 62 31.10 -2.40 -29.75
N ARG A 63 31.07 -1.34 -28.93
CA ARG A 63 32.27 -0.65 -28.40
C ARG A 63 33.14 -1.54 -27.50
N LEU A 64 32.49 -2.45 -26.76
CA LEU A 64 33.17 -3.41 -25.89
C LEU A 64 33.91 -4.48 -26.71
N VAL A 65 33.37 -4.88 -27.86
CA VAL A 65 33.95 -5.88 -28.74
C VAL A 65 35.03 -5.29 -29.65
N ASP A 66 34.82 -4.08 -30.19
CA ASP A 66 35.74 -3.48 -31.16
C ASP A 66 36.90 -2.68 -30.52
N GLY A 67 36.85 -2.44 -29.21
CA GLY A 67 37.89 -1.69 -28.49
C GLY A 67 37.83 -0.17 -28.69
N ASN A 68 36.78 0.36 -29.31
CA ASN A 68 36.66 1.78 -29.67
C ASN A 68 36.03 2.64 -28.57
N ALA A 69 36.40 2.41 -27.31
CA ALA A 69 36.04 3.27 -26.20
C ALA A 69 37.19 3.38 -25.20
N LEU A 70 37.30 4.52 -24.51
CA LEU A 70 38.27 4.68 -23.44
C LEU A 70 37.75 4.10 -22.12
N PHE A 71 36.48 4.35 -21.82
CA PHE A 71 35.78 3.82 -20.66
C PHE A 71 34.40 3.32 -21.06
N LEU A 72 34.00 2.18 -20.51
CA LEU A 72 32.68 1.59 -20.68
C LEU A 72 32.17 1.12 -19.34
N ASN A 73 30.86 1.24 -19.16
CA ASN A 73 30.13 0.61 -18.07
C ASN A 73 29.25 -0.47 -18.70
N TYR A 74 29.45 -1.72 -18.31
CA TYR A 74 28.69 -2.86 -18.83
C TYR A 74 28.67 -4.00 -17.81
N TRP A 75 27.81 -4.99 -18.06
CA TRP A 75 27.72 -6.20 -17.26
C TRP A 75 29.01 -7.03 -17.34
N ILE A 76 29.32 -7.71 -16.23
CA ILE A 76 30.43 -8.68 -16.19
C ILE A 76 29.96 -9.96 -16.87
N TYR A 77 30.31 -10.11 -18.16
CA TYR A 77 30.16 -11.35 -18.89
C TYR A 77 31.53 -12.04 -19.05
N PRO A 78 31.63 -13.36 -18.79
CA PRO A 78 32.91 -14.06 -18.83
C PRO A 78 33.63 -14.06 -20.19
N SER A 79 32.90 -13.90 -21.29
CA SER A 79 33.40 -14.22 -22.65
C SER A 79 33.25 -13.11 -23.68
N ILE A 80 32.95 -11.87 -23.28
CA ILE A 80 32.65 -10.80 -24.25
C ILE A 80 33.90 -10.09 -24.78
N SER A 81 34.87 -9.77 -23.93
CA SER A 81 36.09 -9.07 -24.35
C SER A 81 37.17 -9.13 -23.27
N ASP A 82 38.41 -9.41 -23.70
CA ASP A 82 39.63 -9.32 -22.90
C ASP A 82 40.45 -8.06 -23.25
N ILE A 83 39.93 -7.19 -24.14
CA ILE A 83 40.59 -5.95 -24.57
C ILE A 83 40.65 -4.94 -23.41
N TYR A 84 39.62 -4.94 -22.56
CA TYR A 84 39.45 -3.96 -21.50
C TYR A 84 39.89 -4.50 -20.14
N TYR A 85 40.61 -3.66 -19.41
CA TYR A 85 40.81 -3.85 -17.98
C TYR A 85 39.50 -3.61 -17.23
N LYS A 86 39.13 -4.54 -16.34
CA LYS A 86 37.89 -4.48 -15.56
C LYS A 86 38.19 -3.94 -14.16
N SER A 87 37.45 -2.91 -13.73
CA SER A 87 37.55 -2.33 -12.40
C SER A 87 36.17 -2.25 -11.73
N VAL A 88 36.15 -1.99 -10.42
CA VAL A 88 34.92 -1.59 -9.75
C VAL A 88 34.44 -0.26 -10.31
N HIS A 89 33.12 -0.04 -10.30
CA HIS A 89 32.54 1.24 -10.70
C HIS A 89 33.02 2.35 -9.75
N PRO A 90 33.50 3.50 -10.25
CA PRO A 90 33.96 4.58 -9.39
C PRO A 90 32.78 5.16 -8.59
N GLY A 91 33.04 5.56 -7.35
CA GLY A 91 32.12 6.35 -6.54
C GLY A 91 32.64 7.77 -6.31
N HIS A 92 31.82 8.58 -5.65
CA HIS A 92 32.12 9.98 -5.35
C HIS A 92 33.40 10.16 -4.50
N MET A 93 33.69 9.18 -3.64
CA MET A 93 34.87 9.21 -2.75
C MET A 93 35.68 7.92 -2.86
N LYS A 94 36.97 8.02 -2.53
CA LYS A 94 37.90 6.88 -2.55
C LYS A 94 37.41 5.75 -1.65
N GLY A 95 37.39 4.53 -2.18
CA GLY A 95 36.92 3.33 -1.47
C GLY A 95 35.41 3.09 -1.53
N VAL A 96 34.63 4.02 -2.11
CA VAL A 96 33.19 3.83 -2.36
C VAL A 96 32.98 3.45 -3.82
N SER A 97 32.16 2.43 -4.06
CA SER A 97 31.79 1.93 -5.38
C SER A 97 30.33 1.51 -5.39
N GLY A 98 29.65 1.57 -6.53
CA GLY A 98 28.27 1.12 -6.66
C GLY A 98 28.13 0.16 -7.83
N SER A 99 27.60 -1.04 -7.60
CA SER A 99 27.34 -1.98 -8.68
C SER A 99 26.02 -2.68 -8.44
N ILE A 100 25.13 -2.63 -9.42
CA ILE A 100 23.85 -3.32 -9.30
C ILE A 100 23.99 -4.77 -9.75
N SER A 101 23.40 -5.68 -8.99
CA SER A 101 23.37 -7.11 -9.34
C SER A 101 22.06 -7.47 -10.04
N GLN A 102 22.16 -8.24 -11.12
CA GLN A 102 21.03 -8.92 -11.75
C GLN A 102 21.25 -10.43 -11.65
N TYR A 103 20.21 -11.15 -11.25
CA TYR A 103 20.25 -12.60 -11.08
C TYR A 103 19.27 -13.26 -12.05
N PHE A 104 19.67 -14.41 -12.57
CA PHE A 104 18.76 -15.36 -13.19
C PHE A 104 18.22 -16.28 -12.11
N ASN A 105 16.96 -16.06 -11.73
CA ASN A 105 16.28 -16.88 -10.72
C ASN A 105 15.46 -17.97 -11.41
N ILE A 106 15.39 -19.14 -10.78
CA ILE A 106 14.57 -20.26 -11.24
C ILE A 106 13.53 -20.55 -10.16
N GLY A 107 12.25 -20.50 -10.50
CA GLY A 107 11.14 -20.77 -9.60
C GLY A 107 10.47 -22.10 -9.90
N VAL A 108 9.89 -22.73 -8.88
CA VAL A 108 8.97 -23.86 -9.07
C VAL A 108 7.58 -23.30 -9.34
N SER A 109 6.95 -23.74 -10.44
CA SER A 109 5.58 -23.33 -10.76
C SER A 109 4.60 -23.81 -9.68
N LYS A 110 3.73 -22.92 -9.21
CA LYS A 110 2.66 -23.26 -8.27
C LYS A 110 1.58 -24.17 -8.86
N TYR A 111 1.56 -24.30 -10.19
CA TYR A 111 0.59 -25.10 -10.95
C TYR A 111 1.03 -26.56 -11.17
N ILE A 112 2.06 -27.00 -10.46
CA ILE A 112 2.43 -28.43 -10.43
C ILE A 112 1.59 -29.08 -9.33
N ASP A 113 0.49 -29.71 -9.73
CA ASP A 113 -0.44 -30.37 -8.81
C ASP A 113 0.06 -31.75 -8.38
N ASP A 114 0.91 -32.37 -9.18
CA ASP A 114 1.51 -33.68 -8.90
C ASP A 114 2.74 -33.57 -7.99
N ASP A 115 2.66 -34.16 -6.81
CA ASP A 115 3.72 -34.10 -5.79
C ASP A 115 5.01 -34.81 -6.24
N GLU A 116 4.91 -35.87 -7.04
CA GLU A 116 6.09 -36.57 -7.56
C GLU A 116 6.88 -35.65 -8.51
N ARG A 117 6.21 -35.03 -9.49
CA ARG A 117 6.82 -34.04 -10.39
C ARG A 117 7.33 -32.82 -9.64
N LYS A 118 6.63 -32.37 -8.60
CA LYS A 118 7.09 -31.25 -7.75
C LYS A 118 8.41 -31.63 -7.05
N ASN A 119 8.49 -32.82 -6.46
CA ASN A 119 9.70 -33.32 -5.81
C ASN A 119 10.85 -33.56 -6.78
N ALA A 120 10.58 -34.11 -7.96
CA ALA A 120 11.57 -34.26 -9.03
C ALA A 120 12.10 -32.90 -9.48
N THR A 121 11.22 -31.91 -9.67
CA THR A 121 11.60 -30.53 -10.02
C THR A 121 12.50 -29.90 -8.95
N ILE A 122 12.15 -30.04 -7.67
CA ILE A 122 12.97 -29.56 -6.55
C ILE A 122 14.34 -30.23 -6.56
N THR A 123 14.41 -31.52 -6.87
CA THR A 123 15.67 -32.28 -6.95
C THR A 123 16.56 -31.75 -8.08
N VAL A 124 16.00 -31.50 -9.26
CA VAL A 124 16.72 -30.88 -10.39
C VAL A 124 17.23 -29.49 -10.01
N LEU A 125 16.40 -28.66 -9.37
CA LEU A 125 16.80 -27.33 -8.92
C LEU A 125 17.96 -27.38 -7.94
N LYS A 126 17.91 -28.27 -6.93
CA LYS A 126 19.02 -28.49 -5.98
C LYS A 126 20.30 -28.90 -6.69
N TYR A 127 20.19 -29.76 -7.71
CA TYR A 127 21.35 -30.20 -8.48
C TYR A 127 21.97 -29.05 -9.29
N ILE A 128 21.20 -28.33 -10.10
CA ILE A 128 21.74 -27.26 -10.97
C ILE A 128 22.22 -26.03 -10.19
N THR A 129 21.68 -25.80 -9.00
CA THR A 129 22.13 -24.73 -8.09
C THR A 129 23.20 -25.18 -7.11
N SER A 130 23.61 -26.46 -7.14
CA SER A 130 24.66 -26.96 -6.25
C SER A 130 26.00 -26.27 -6.52
N ILE A 131 26.80 -26.14 -5.46
CA ILE A 131 28.14 -25.55 -5.51
C ILE A 131 29.01 -26.18 -6.61
N ASN A 132 28.95 -27.51 -6.75
CA ASN A 132 29.76 -28.25 -7.72
C ASN A 132 29.36 -27.92 -9.17
N ILE A 133 28.06 -27.87 -9.47
CA ILE A 133 27.58 -27.54 -10.80
C ILE A 133 27.84 -26.06 -11.13
N GLN A 134 27.58 -25.15 -10.18
CA GLN A 134 27.89 -23.74 -10.34
C GLN A 134 29.40 -23.51 -10.58
N LYS A 135 30.28 -24.21 -9.85
CA LYS A 135 31.73 -24.18 -10.05
C LYS A 135 32.13 -24.62 -11.44
N GLU A 136 31.59 -25.73 -11.93
CA GLU A 136 31.87 -26.22 -13.29
C GLU A 136 31.41 -25.23 -14.38
N LEU A 137 30.25 -24.59 -14.20
CA LEU A 137 29.76 -23.56 -15.12
C LEU A 137 30.63 -22.29 -15.09
N VAL A 138 31.13 -21.89 -13.92
CA VAL A 138 32.08 -20.79 -13.76
C VAL A 138 33.40 -21.13 -14.47
N LYS A 139 33.96 -22.32 -14.25
CA LYS A 139 35.22 -22.75 -14.91
C LYS A 139 35.10 -22.77 -16.43
N LYS A 140 33.93 -23.11 -16.96
CA LYS A 140 33.62 -23.05 -18.39
C LYS A 140 33.35 -21.65 -18.93
N LYS A 141 33.45 -20.60 -18.09
CA LYS A 141 33.13 -19.22 -18.43
C LYS A 141 31.73 -19.04 -19.00
N ILE A 142 30.76 -19.81 -18.51
CA ILE A 142 29.35 -19.70 -18.93
C ILE A 142 28.62 -18.68 -18.05
N ILE A 143 28.92 -18.67 -16.75
CA ILE A 143 28.25 -17.81 -15.77
C ILE A 143 29.26 -17.09 -14.88
N VAL A 144 28.78 -16.02 -14.23
CA VAL A 144 29.35 -15.49 -12.99
C VAL A 144 28.41 -15.94 -11.88
N SER A 145 28.87 -16.86 -11.03
CA SER A 145 28.04 -17.39 -9.94
C SER A 145 27.82 -16.35 -8.84
N GLY A 146 26.62 -16.36 -8.26
CA GLY A 146 26.33 -15.63 -7.01
C GLY A 146 26.92 -16.30 -5.76
N ILE A 147 27.49 -17.50 -5.88
CA ILE A 147 28.10 -18.19 -4.74
C ILE A 147 29.52 -17.64 -4.51
N THR A 148 29.62 -16.63 -3.65
CA THR A 148 30.85 -15.87 -3.42
C THR A 148 32.04 -16.69 -2.94
N ASN A 149 31.78 -17.82 -2.25
CA ASN A 149 32.83 -18.73 -1.79
C ASN A 149 33.63 -19.37 -2.94
N LEU A 150 33.05 -19.51 -4.13
CA LEU A 150 33.78 -20.03 -5.30
C LEU A 150 34.98 -19.13 -5.66
N TYR A 151 34.89 -17.83 -5.40
CA TYR A 151 35.98 -16.87 -5.66
C TYR A 151 37.03 -16.81 -4.56
N LYS A 152 37.03 -17.78 -3.63
CA LYS A 152 38.13 -18.03 -2.71
C LYS A 152 38.98 -19.22 -3.16
N GLU A 153 38.51 -19.98 -4.14
CA GLU A 153 39.18 -21.18 -4.62
C GLU A 153 40.21 -20.81 -5.69
N GLU A 154 41.44 -21.28 -5.49
CA GLU A 154 42.58 -20.92 -6.34
C GLU A 154 42.34 -21.27 -7.82
N GLU A 155 41.75 -22.43 -8.11
CA GLU A 155 41.44 -22.86 -9.48
C GLU A 155 40.44 -21.94 -10.20
N VAL A 156 39.53 -21.29 -9.47
CA VAL A 156 38.59 -20.32 -10.05
C VAL A 156 39.32 -18.99 -10.28
N CYS A 157 40.18 -18.60 -9.36
CA CYS A 157 40.94 -17.35 -9.42
C CYS A 157 42.08 -17.35 -10.45
N GLN A 158 42.47 -18.53 -10.95
CA GLN A 158 43.31 -18.63 -12.14
C GLN A 158 42.56 -18.21 -13.42
N LEU A 159 41.23 -18.30 -13.44
CA LEU A 159 40.39 -18.00 -14.61
C LEU A 159 39.71 -16.62 -14.54
N TYR A 160 39.54 -16.09 -13.34
CA TYR A 160 38.85 -14.83 -13.07
C TYR A 160 39.65 -13.94 -12.14
N ASN A 161 39.46 -12.63 -12.28
CA ASN A 161 39.91 -11.67 -11.27
C ASN A 161 39.01 -11.76 -10.03
N CYS A 162 39.31 -12.72 -9.14
CA CYS A 162 38.58 -12.91 -7.89
C CYS A 162 38.68 -11.71 -6.94
N ASP A 163 39.79 -10.97 -6.95
CA ASP A 163 39.95 -9.76 -6.13
C ASP A 163 38.92 -8.71 -6.52
N LEU A 164 38.74 -8.50 -7.83
CA LEU A 164 37.69 -7.65 -8.36
C LEU A 164 36.31 -8.15 -7.89
N LEU A 165 35.96 -9.41 -8.14
CA LEU A 165 34.62 -9.94 -7.83
C LEU A 165 34.29 -9.90 -6.33
N ARG A 166 35.29 -10.05 -5.45
CA ARG A 166 35.12 -9.94 -3.99
C ARG A 166 35.04 -8.49 -3.51
N SER A 167 35.60 -7.55 -4.27
CA SER A 167 35.59 -6.11 -3.92
C SER A 167 34.32 -5.37 -4.35
N ILE A 168 33.44 -6.01 -5.14
CA ILE A 168 32.21 -5.38 -5.62
C ILE A 168 31.18 -5.29 -4.50
N ASN A 169 30.72 -4.07 -4.24
CA ASN A 169 29.59 -3.81 -3.35
C ASN A 169 28.29 -3.89 -4.15
N PHE A 170 27.65 -5.06 -4.11
CA PHE A 170 26.40 -5.30 -4.84
C PHE A 170 25.20 -4.60 -4.20
N LEU A 171 24.40 -3.99 -5.05
CA LEU A 171 23.09 -3.43 -4.75
C LEU A 171 22.02 -4.26 -5.47
N GLY A 172 20.98 -4.66 -4.74
CA GLY A 172 19.80 -5.26 -5.34
C GLY A 172 18.98 -4.25 -6.15
N ARG A 173 18.22 -4.72 -7.13
CA ARG A 173 17.20 -3.89 -7.76
C ARG A 173 16.12 -3.51 -6.72
N PRO A 174 15.53 -2.32 -6.81
CA PRO A 174 14.49 -1.84 -5.89
C PRO A 174 13.13 -2.50 -6.15
N LEU A 175 13.08 -3.84 -6.16
CA LEU A 175 11.89 -4.64 -6.48
C LEU A 175 10.81 -4.56 -5.39
N ASP A 176 11.19 -4.17 -4.18
CA ASP A 176 10.34 -4.09 -2.98
C ASP A 176 9.76 -2.68 -2.75
N LYS A 177 10.15 -1.69 -3.57
CA LYS A 177 9.70 -0.31 -3.42
C LYS A 177 8.22 -0.12 -3.73
N MET A 178 7.68 -0.91 -4.65
CA MET A 178 6.29 -0.84 -5.08
C MET A 178 5.87 -2.20 -5.63
N ASN A 179 4.59 -2.55 -5.49
CA ASN A 179 4.04 -3.79 -6.05
C ASN A 179 4.19 -3.84 -7.58
N ASP A 180 4.01 -2.70 -8.25
CA ASP A 180 4.29 -2.53 -9.67
C ASP A 180 5.69 -1.93 -9.87
N TYR A 181 6.68 -2.82 -9.88
CA TYR A 181 8.08 -2.44 -10.14
C TYR A 181 8.25 -1.80 -11.51
N ASP A 182 7.54 -2.25 -12.55
CA ASP A 182 7.70 -1.75 -13.92
C ASP A 182 7.18 -0.31 -14.04
N TYR A 183 6.10 0.02 -13.33
CA TYR A 183 5.63 1.39 -13.17
C TYR A 183 6.67 2.25 -12.43
N TYR A 184 7.13 1.80 -11.25
CA TYR A 184 8.14 2.52 -10.47
C TYR A 184 9.42 2.77 -11.28
N SER A 185 9.99 1.72 -11.87
CA SER A 185 11.22 1.77 -12.65
C SER A 185 11.12 2.77 -13.81
N ARG A 186 9.99 2.79 -14.51
CA ARG A 186 9.71 3.72 -15.62
C ARG A 186 9.58 5.16 -15.16
N LYS A 187 8.87 5.42 -14.07
CA LYS A 187 8.73 6.77 -13.51
C LYS A 187 10.04 7.28 -12.92
N PHE A 188 10.75 6.43 -12.19
CA PHE A 188 12.07 6.70 -11.63
C PHE A 188 13.04 7.21 -12.71
N ARG A 189 13.24 6.43 -13.78
CA ARG A 189 14.19 6.81 -14.85
C ARG A 189 13.72 8.02 -15.65
N ARG A 190 12.39 8.15 -15.91
CA ARG A 190 11.85 9.29 -16.64
C ARG A 190 12.10 10.60 -15.90
N ASN A 191 11.78 10.67 -14.61
CA ASN A 191 12.02 11.86 -13.79
C ASN A 191 13.50 12.28 -13.82
N ILE A 192 14.44 11.33 -13.74
CA ILE A 192 15.87 11.64 -13.82
C ILE A 192 16.28 12.08 -15.22
N TYR A 193 15.80 11.44 -16.30
CA TYR A 193 16.13 11.90 -17.65
C TYR A 193 15.56 13.29 -17.96
N ASP A 194 14.34 13.58 -17.52
CA ASP A 194 13.72 14.90 -17.66
C ASP A 194 14.56 15.97 -16.93
N PHE A 195 15.19 15.62 -15.81
CA PHE A 195 16.14 16.49 -15.11
C PHE A 195 17.46 16.69 -15.87
N LEU A 196 18.05 15.61 -16.37
CA LEU A 196 19.33 15.64 -17.07
C LEU A 196 19.24 16.51 -18.34
N TYR A 197 18.11 16.46 -19.05
CA TYR A 197 17.89 17.20 -20.29
C TYR A 197 17.02 18.46 -20.15
N GLY A 198 16.53 18.73 -18.93
CA GLY A 198 15.67 19.88 -18.62
C GLY A 198 16.33 20.86 -17.66
N ASN A 199 15.53 21.73 -17.03
CA ASN A 199 16.00 22.78 -16.11
C ASN A 199 15.41 22.65 -14.70
N GLU A 200 14.92 21.47 -14.33
CA GLU A 200 14.34 21.26 -13.01
C GLU A 200 15.43 21.19 -11.93
N ALA A 201 15.12 21.61 -10.70
CA ALA A 201 16.02 21.47 -9.57
C ALA A 201 16.11 19.99 -9.13
N PRO A 202 17.30 19.48 -8.76
CA PRO A 202 17.50 18.08 -8.38
C PRO A 202 16.65 17.67 -7.16
N SER A 203 16.42 18.60 -6.23
CA SER A 203 15.57 18.38 -5.06
C SER A 203 14.12 18.07 -5.44
N ASN A 204 13.58 18.75 -6.45
CA ASN A 204 12.20 18.55 -6.89
C ASN A 204 12.04 17.21 -7.60
N VAL A 205 13.04 16.83 -8.40
CA VAL A 205 13.08 15.57 -9.14
C VAL A 205 13.17 14.39 -8.17
N LEU A 206 14.04 14.49 -7.17
CA LEU A 206 14.16 13.47 -6.13
C LEU A 206 12.90 13.37 -5.28
N GLN A 207 12.24 14.51 -4.99
CA GLN A 207 10.94 14.51 -4.31
C GLN A 207 9.89 13.79 -5.15
N LYS A 208 9.76 14.08 -6.45
CA LYS A 208 8.83 13.36 -7.34
C LYS A 208 9.05 11.85 -7.32
N ILE A 209 10.30 11.41 -7.21
CA ILE A 209 10.65 9.99 -7.13
C ILE A 209 10.29 9.40 -5.75
N ASP A 210 10.56 10.14 -4.68
CA ASP A 210 10.19 9.75 -3.31
C ASP A 210 8.67 9.59 -3.18
N ASP A 211 7.91 10.52 -3.76
CA ASP A 211 6.43 10.57 -3.76
C ASP A 211 5.81 9.32 -4.40
N LEU A 212 6.50 8.65 -5.33
CA LEU A 212 6.05 7.38 -5.93
C LEU A 212 5.92 6.23 -4.92
N THR A 213 6.59 6.34 -3.77
CA THR A 213 6.63 5.29 -2.74
C THR A 213 6.25 5.80 -1.35
N LYS A 214 6.32 7.11 -1.14
CA LYS A 214 6.04 7.74 0.14
C LYS A 214 4.55 7.77 0.40
N ILE A 215 4.17 7.09 1.47
CA ILE A 215 2.83 7.17 2.02
C ILE A 215 2.73 8.40 2.91
N TYR A 216 1.91 9.36 2.49
CA TYR A 216 1.67 10.58 3.26
C TYR A 216 0.66 10.34 4.39
N TYR A 217 1.00 10.82 5.57
CA TYR A 217 0.13 10.88 6.73
C TYR A 217 0.49 12.11 7.59
N ILE A 218 -0.47 12.61 8.36
CA ILE A 218 -0.25 13.76 9.25
C ILE A 218 0.60 13.31 10.43
N SER A 219 1.86 13.72 10.48
CA SER A 219 2.80 13.35 11.54
C SER A 219 3.02 14.51 12.52
N LEU A 220 3.39 14.17 13.76
CA LEU A 220 3.91 15.15 14.73
C LEU A 220 5.33 15.63 14.37
N ASN A 221 6.01 14.91 13.49
CA ASN A 221 7.35 15.24 13.04
C ASN A 221 7.31 16.43 12.07
N THR A 222 8.03 17.50 12.41
CA THR A 222 8.09 18.73 11.62
C THR A 222 8.98 18.63 10.38
N LYS A 223 9.57 17.46 10.09
CA LYS A 223 10.39 17.25 8.88
C LYS A 223 9.59 17.44 7.60
N ASP A 224 8.37 16.93 7.55
CA ASP A 224 7.51 17.01 6.36
C ASP A 224 6.57 18.22 6.42
N SER A 225 5.89 18.41 7.57
CA SER A 225 4.95 19.52 7.77
C SER A 225 4.76 19.83 9.25
N TYR A 226 4.53 21.10 9.59
CA TYR A 226 4.21 21.53 10.95
C TYR A 226 2.73 21.31 11.33
N ILE A 227 1.87 20.95 10.36
CA ILE A 227 0.42 20.91 10.55
C ILE A 227 -0.02 19.93 11.64
N GLY A 228 0.63 18.76 11.73
CA GLY A 228 0.30 17.76 12.74
C GLY A 228 0.69 18.19 14.14
N LEU A 229 1.86 18.82 14.30
CA LEU A 229 2.29 19.39 15.57
C LEU A 229 1.36 20.52 16.03
N LEU A 230 0.99 21.42 15.11
CA LEU A 230 0.07 22.51 15.40
C LEU A 230 -1.31 21.97 15.85
N SER A 231 -1.86 21.02 15.11
CA SER A 231 -3.13 20.36 15.45
C SER A 231 -3.07 19.74 16.85
N PHE A 232 -1.99 19.01 17.16
CA PHE A 232 -1.79 18.42 18.48
C PHE A 232 -1.74 19.46 19.61
N ILE A 233 -0.99 20.55 19.44
CA ILE A 233 -0.91 21.64 20.43
C ILE A 233 -2.29 22.25 20.67
N VAL A 234 -3.05 22.50 19.60
CA VAL A 234 -4.42 23.04 19.68
C VAL A 234 -5.34 22.08 20.44
N CYS A 235 -5.30 20.77 20.14
CA CYS A 235 -6.09 19.78 20.86
C CYS A 235 -5.75 19.74 22.37
N ILE A 236 -4.46 19.77 22.73
CA ILE A 236 -4.03 19.78 24.13
C ILE A 236 -4.49 21.07 24.83
N ALA A 237 -4.38 22.22 24.18
CA ALA A 237 -4.87 23.49 24.73
C ALA A 237 -6.39 23.43 25.02
N PHE A 238 -7.18 22.87 24.11
CA PHE A 238 -8.62 22.65 24.35
C PHE A 238 -8.89 21.73 25.54
N ILE A 239 -8.16 20.61 25.67
CA ILE A 239 -8.31 19.69 26.81
C ILE A 239 -7.99 20.41 28.13
N VAL A 240 -6.93 21.21 28.17
CA VAL A 240 -6.55 21.98 29.37
C VAL A 240 -7.62 23.01 29.74
N ILE A 241 -8.18 23.72 28.75
CA ILE A 241 -9.27 24.68 28.97
C ILE A 241 -10.52 23.96 29.50
N MET A 242 -10.88 22.82 28.91
CA MET A 242 -12.03 22.01 29.34
C MET A 242 -11.86 21.51 30.78
N LEU A 243 -10.69 20.98 31.14
CA LEU A 243 -10.40 20.53 32.50
C LEU A 243 -10.39 21.68 33.51
N SER A 244 -9.82 22.82 33.14
CA SER A 244 -9.80 24.02 33.98
C SER A 244 -11.22 24.55 34.23
N SER A 245 -12.14 24.39 33.27
CA SER A 245 -13.53 24.82 33.43
C SER A 245 -14.27 24.08 34.55
N LEU A 246 -13.83 22.87 34.93
CA LEU A 246 -14.45 22.10 36.02
C LEU A 246 -14.30 22.78 37.40
N ILE A 247 -13.34 23.69 37.56
CA ILE A 247 -13.16 24.45 38.81
C ILE A 247 -14.40 25.30 39.13
N PHE A 248 -15.09 25.83 38.10
CA PHE A 248 -16.29 26.64 38.30
C PHE A 248 -17.46 25.86 38.87
N LEU A 249 -17.49 24.54 38.67
CA LEU A 249 -18.53 23.66 39.22
C LEU A 249 -18.51 23.61 40.75
N PHE A 250 -17.34 23.78 41.35
CA PHE A 250 -17.13 23.67 42.80
C PHE A 250 -17.12 25.01 43.52
N ARG A 251 -17.33 26.13 42.79
CA ARG A 251 -17.31 27.47 43.36
C ARG A 251 -18.73 27.95 43.63
N GLU A 252 -19.02 28.20 44.91
CA GLU A 252 -20.36 28.58 45.41
C GLU A 252 -21.01 29.73 44.63
N ASN A 253 -20.23 30.75 44.24
CA ASN A 253 -20.74 31.91 43.48
C ASN A 253 -21.35 31.56 42.11
N TYR A 254 -21.02 30.39 41.55
CA TYR A 254 -21.48 29.97 40.22
C TYR A 254 -22.57 28.88 40.27
N ASP A 255 -22.92 28.37 41.45
CA ASP A 255 -23.95 27.34 41.63
C ASP A 255 -25.29 27.64 40.91
N PRO A 256 -25.81 28.90 40.89
CA PRO A 256 -27.06 29.21 40.20
C PRO A 256 -27.05 28.89 38.70
N PHE A 257 -25.88 28.93 38.05
CA PHE A 257 -25.74 28.68 36.61
C PHE A 257 -25.70 27.18 36.26
N PHE A 258 -25.41 26.31 37.24
CA PHE A 258 -25.25 24.88 37.00
C PHE A 258 -26.46 24.03 37.42
N LYS A 259 -27.58 24.65 37.85
CA LYS A 259 -28.79 23.97 38.35
C LYS A 259 -29.45 22.97 37.40
N PHE A 260 -29.21 23.07 36.09
CA PHE A 260 -29.84 22.18 35.11
C PHE A 260 -29.35 20.73 35.28
N LEU A 261 -28.04 20.51 35.43
CA LEU A 261 -27.45 19.18 35.60
C LEU A 261 -26.75 19.09 36.95
N SER A 262 -26.74 17.90 37.53
CA SER A 262 -25.94 17.64 38.72
C SER A 262 -24.44 17.70 38.39
N GLY A 263 -23.59 17.90 39.40
CA GLY A 263 -22.15 18.06 39.20
C GLY A 263 -21.48 16.90 38.44
N ASP A 264 -21.86 15.66 38.75
CA ASP A 264 -21.45 14.46 38.02
C ASP A 264 -21.91 14.47 36.55
N GLY A 265 -23.06 15.09 36.24
CA GLY A 265 -23.57 15.28 34.89
C GLY A 265 -22.68 16.19 34.05
N TRP A 266 -22.30 17.34 34.60
CA TRP A 266 -21.38 18.27 33.94
C TRP A 266 -19.99 17.67 33.75
N ILE A 267 -19.47 16.94 34.74
CA ILE A 267 -18.18 16.24 34.62
C ILE A 267 -18.22 15.21 33.48
N MET A 268 -19.31 14.44 33.35
CA MET A 268 -19.47 13.49 32.24
C MET A 268 -19.48 14.19 30.87
N ILE A 269 -20.16 15.34 30.73
CA ILE A 269 -20.18 16.11 29.48
C ILE A 269 -18.78 16.58 29.11
N ILE A 270 -18.02 17.15 30.06
CA ILE A 270 -16.64 17.60 29.81
C ILE A 270 -15.74 16.42 29.44
N LEU A 271 -15.87 15.28 30.14
CA LEU A 271 -15.13 14.07 29.78
C LEU A 271 -15.48 13.57 28.38
N GLY A 272 -16.75 13.68 27.98
CA GLY A 272 -17.21 13.32 26.65
C GLY A 272 -16.57 14.19 25.56
N PHE A 273 -16.47 15.50 25.77
CA PHE A 273 -15.74 16.38 24.85
C PHE A 273 -14.25 16.06 24.78
N ILE A 274 -13.62 15.73 25.91
CA ILE A 274 -12.21 15.29 25.93
C ILE A 274 -12.02 14.02 25.10
N PHE A 275 -12.97 13.07 25.14
CA PHE A 275 -12.90 11.86 24.33
C PHE A 275 -13.03 12.15 22.83
N ILE A 276 -13.92 13.07 22.43
CA ILE A 276 -14.05 13.52 21.03
C ILE A 276 -12.77 14.21 20.55
N VAL A 277 -12.16 15.09 21.35
CA VAL A 277 -10.87 15.70 21.00
C VAL A 277 -9.76 14.65 20.97
N GLY A 278 -9.80 13.70 21.91
CA GLY A 278 -8.87 12.57 21.98
C GLY A 278 -8.90 11.69 20.74
N SER A 279 -10.06 11.45 20.13
CA SER A 279 -10.14 10.68 18.88
C SER A 279 -9.36 11.35 17.75
N CYS A 280 -9.37 12.69 17.67
CA CYS A 280 -8.57 13.43 16.68
C CYS A 280 -7.06 13.27 16.89
N ILE A 281 -6.60 13.08 18.14
CA ILE A 281 -5.18 12.87 18.44
C ILE A 281 -4.75 11.46 18.01
N VAL A 282 -5.61 10.46 18.20
CA VAL A 282 -5.31 9.05 17.86
C VAL A 282 -5.08 8.85 16.36
N THR A 283 -5.75 9.63 15.51
CA THR A 283 -5.59 9.57 14.05
C THR A 283 -4.28 10.17 13.55
N LEU A 284 -3.50 10.84 14.41
CA LEU A 284 -2.18 11.35 14.04
C LEU A 284 -1.15 10.21 13.87
N GLY A 285 -0.28 10.39 12.88
CA GLY A 285 0.75 9.46 12.45
C GLY A 285 0.25 8.43 11.43
N LYS A 286 1.05 7.38 11.22
CA LYS A 286 0.65 6.27 10.34
C LYS A 286 -0.61 5.61 10.88
N ILE A 287 -1.60 5.49 10.01
CA ILE A 287 -2.89 4.89 10.35
C ILE A 287 -2.73 3.37 10.33
N ASN A 288 -3.32 2.71 11.32
CA ASN A 288 -3.46 1.25 11.36
C ASN A 288 -4.89 0.90 11.81
N SER A 289 -5.33 -0.32 11.55
CA SER A 289 -6.69 -0.77 11.87
C SER A 289 -7.06 -0.51 13.33
N LYS A 290 -6.16 -0.85 14.27
CA LYS A 290 -6.37 -0.67 15.71
C LYS A 290 -6.54 0.78 16.15
N LYS A 291 -5.78 1.72 15.55
CA LYS A 291 -5.90 3.15 15.83
C LYS A 291 -7.24 3.69 15.33
N CYS A 292 -7.70 3.22 14.17
CA CYS A 292 -9.00 3.62 13.64
C CYS A 292 -10.14 3.14 14.53
N GLU A 293 -10.14 1.85 14.88
CA GLU A 293 -11.09 1.27 15.84
C GLU A 293 -11.11 2.04 17.16
N PHE A 294 -9.93 2.31 17.73
CA PHE A 294 -9.83 3.04 18.99
C PHE A 294 -10.31 4.49 18.87
N SER A 295 -10.03 5.16 17.74
CA SER A 295 -10.52 6.51 17.46
C SER A 295 -12.05 6.54 17.36
N GLU A 296 -12.67 5.58 16.66
CA GLU A 296 -14.13 5.47 16.57
C GLU A 296 -14.75 5.21 17.95
N ILE A 297 -14.18 4.29 18.73
CA ILE A 297 -14.63 3.99 20.10
C ILE A 297 -14.57 5.26 20.96
N LEU A 298 -13.48 6.03 20.92
CA LEU A 298 -13.37 7.28 21.66
C LEU A 298 -14.42 8.30 21.23
N TYR A 299 -14.59 8.49 19.92
CA TYR A 299 -15.55 9.45 19.37
C TYR A 299 -16.98 9.13 19.81
N PHE A 300 -17.43 7.89 19.60
CA PHE A 300 -18.77 7.46 20.02
C PHE A 300 -18.91 7.51 21.54
N SER A 301 -17.94 7.00 22.31
CA SER A 301 -17.98 7.07 23.78
C SER A 301 -18.16 8.51 24.26
N GLY A 302 -17.47 9.45 23.63
CA GLY A 302 -17.60 10.87 23.91
C GLY A 302 -19.01 11.42 23.65
N ILE A 303 -19.61 11.06 22.52
CA ILE A 303 -21.01 11.40 22.19
C ILE A 303 -21.96 10.86 23.26
N TYR A 304 -21.84 9.58 23.64
CA TYR A 304 -22.71 8.98 24.65
C TYR A 304 -22.56 9.64 26.03
N LEU A 305 -21.33 9.97 26.44
CA LEU A 305 -21.05 10.69 27.70
C LEU A 305 -21.72 12.08 27.74
N ILE A 306 -21.86 12.74 26.59
CA ILE A 306 -22.56 14.02 26.47
C ILE A 306 -24.09 13.83 26.52
N PHE A 307 -24.63 12.90 25.73
CA PHE A 307 -26.07 12.77 25.59
C PHE A 307 -26.77 12.13 26.80
N ILE A 308 -26.16 11.15 27.48
CA ILE A 308 -26.77 10.44 28.62
C ILE A 308 -27.25 11.40 29.74
N PRO A 309 -26.42 12.32 30.27
CA PRO A 309 -26.87 13.23 31.33
C PRO A 309 -27.95 14.21 30.86
N VAL A 310 -27.87 14.69 29.62
CA VAL A 310 -28.88 15.60 29.02
C VAL A 310 -30.21 14.87 28.89
N LEU A 311 -30.19 13.64 28.36
CA LEU A 311 -31.38 12.84 28.12
C LEU A 311 -32.05 12.41 29.44
N TYR A 312 -31.25 12.06 30.46
CA TYR A 312 -31.74 11.87 31.83
C TYR A 312 -32.52 13.09 32.32
N LYS A 313 -31.95 14.29 32.17
CA LYS A 313 -32.58 15.51 32.68
C LYS A 313 -33.86 15.88 31.92
N LEU A 314 -33.87 15.67 30.61
CA LEU A 314 -35.05 15.88 29.78
C LEU A 314 -36.19 14.94 30.16
N ILE A 315 -35.91 13.66 30.46
CA ILE A 315 -36.94 12.68 30.85
C ILE A 315 -37.59 13.04 32.19
N ILE A 316 -36.80 13.44 33.20
CA ILE A 316 -37.35 13.77 34.53
C ILE A 316 -38.10 15.11 34.54
N ASN A 317 -37.75 16.03 33.62
CA ASN A 317 -38.40 17.33 33.49
C ASN A 317 -39.61 17.31 32.53
N LEU A 318 -40.08 16.14 32.09
CA LEU A 318 -41.28 16.05 31.25
C LEU A 318 -42.49 16.58 32.02
N PRO A 319 -43.33 17.44 31.41
CA PRO A 319 -44.50 18.02 32.07
C PRO A 319 -45.64 17.01 32.32
N ILE A 320 -45.48 15.77 31.84
CA ILE A 320 -46.48 14.70 31.96
C ILE A 320 -46.00 13.73 33.02
N TYR A 321 -46.82 13.56 34.06
CA TYR A 321 -46.57 12.54 35.07
C TYR A 321 -46.61 11.15 34.42
N ASN A 322 -45.50 10.42 34.53
CA ASN A 322 -45.34 9.08 33.99
C ASN A 322 -44.53 8.25 34.99
N ASN A 323 -45.02 7.06 35.31
CA ASN A 323 -44.35 6.10 36.20
C ASN A 323 -42.90 5.83 35.76
N PHE A 324 -42.61 5.91 34.46
CA PHE A 324 -41.26 5.75 33.92
C PHE A 324 -40.30 6.88 34.35
N SER A 325 -40.74 8.14 34.29
CA SER A 325 -39.93 9.29 34.69
C SER A 325 -39.66 9.28 36.19
N GLU A 326 -40.66 8.95 37.01
CA GLU A 326 -40.52 8.79 38.46
C GLU A 326 -39.57 7.64 38.82
N TRP A 327 -39.64 6.51 38.09
CA TRP A 327 -38.69 5.41 38.29
C TRP A 327 -37.25 5.83 37.98
N ILE A 328 -37.02 6.56 36.88
CA ILE A 328 -35.70 7.06 36.50
C ILE A 328 -35.15 8.05 37.53
N GLU A 329 -35.99 8.94 38.05
CA GLU A 329 -35.59 9.90 39.08
C GLU A 329 -35.09 9.18 40.34
N ASN A 330 -35.83 8.17 40.80
CA ASN A 330 -35.47 7.35 41.96
C ASN A 330 -34.27 6.42 41.71
N HIS A 331 -33.97 6.06 40.46
CA HIS A 331 -32.94 5.09 40.09
C HIS A 331 -31.88 5.64 39.13
N LYS A 332 -31.45 6.90 39.33
CA LYS A 332 -30.46 7.61 38.50
C LYS A 332 -29.22 6.77 38.12
N PHE A 333 -28.64 6.04 39.07
CA PHE A 333 -27.44 5.24 38.82
C PHE A 333 -27.71 4.01 37.95
N LEU A 334 -28.83 3.34 38.15
CA LEU A 334 -29.23 2.19 37.33
C LEU A 334 -29.53 2.62 35.89
N TYR A 335 -30.19 3.78 35.70
CA TYR A 335 -30.40 4.37 34.38
C TYR A 335 -29.06 4.56 33.63
N LYS A 336 -28.07 5.20 34.28
CA LYS A 336 -26.75 5.40 33.67
C LYS A 336 -26.05 4.07 33.38
N LEU A 337 -26.07 3.14 34.33
CA LEU A 337 -25.46 1.81 34.18
C LEU A 337 -26.04 1.06 32.98
N PHE A 338 -27.35 1.15 32.75
CA PHE A 338 -28.03 0.56 31.61
C PHE A 338 -27.51 1.12 30.27
N PHE A 339 -27.41 2.45 30.12
CA PHE A 339 -26.88 3.02 28.87
C PHE A 339 -25.41 2.68 28.64
N TYR A 340 -24.59 2.65 29.69
CA TYR A 340 -23.19 2.24 29.56
C TYR A 340 -23.03 0.75 29.24
N SER A 341 -23.89 -0.13 29.76
CA SER A 341 -23.84 -1.54 29.39
C SER A 341 -24.23 -1.76 27.92
N VAL A 342 -25.25 -1.04 27.42
CA VAL A 342 -25.63 -1.03 25.99
C VAL A 342 -24.46 -0.57 25.13
N LEU A 343 -23.75 0.48 25.54
CA LEU A 343 -22.57 1.00 24.85
C LEU A 343 -21.43 -0.03 24.76
N ILE A 344 -21.12 -0.68 25.89
CA ILE A 344 -20.08 -1.72 25.95
C ILE A 344 -20.44 -2.90 25.03
N ILE A 345 -21.71 -3.31 25.01
CA ILE A 345 -22.18 -4.36 24.11
C ILE A 345 -22.05 -3.92 22.65
N MET A 346 -22.46 -2.70 22.29
CA MET A 346 -22.29 -2.16 20.94
C MET A 346 -20.82 -2.16 20.50
N PHE A 347 -19.90 -1.69 21.35
CA PHE A 347 -18.48 -1.70 21.02
C PHE A 347 -17.90 -3.10 20.91
N SER A 348 -18.36 -4.03 21.76
CA SER A 348 -17.96 -5.44 21.66
C SER A 348 -18.39 -6.04 20.33
N ILE A 349 -19.58 -5.69 19.84
CA ILE A 349 -20.08 -6.12 18.53
C ILE A 349 -19.28 -5.48 17.39
N LEU A 350 -18.99 -4.18 17.45
CA LEU A 350 -18.20 -3.48 16.44
C LEU A 350 -16.77 -4.05 16.37
N TYR A 351 -16.13 -4.25 17.52
CA TYR A 351 -14.77 -4.79 17.61
C TYR A 351 -14.63 -6.20 17.04
N VAL A 352 -15.68 -7.02 17.13
CA VAL A 352 -15.68 -8.39 16.58
C VAL A 352 -15.95 -8.41 15.07
N ASN A 353 -16.76 -7.47 14.55
CA ASN A 353 -17.26 -7.53 13.18
C ASN A 353 -16.48 -6.69 12.17
N GLU A 354 -15.65 -5.75 12.63
CA GLU A 354 -14.99 -4.82 11.72
C GLU A 354 -13.60 -5.30 11.29
N THR A 355 -13.49 -5.61 10.01
CA THR A 355 -12.22 -5.79 9.33
C THR A 355 -11.95 -4.56 8.47
N TYR A 356 -10.94 -3.79 8.88
CA TYR A 356 -10.47 -2.66 8.11
C TYR A 356 -9.39 -3.10 7.13
N GLU A 357 -9.61 -2.86 5.84
CA GLU A 357 -8.57 -2.96 4.82
C GLU A 357 -7.96 -1.58 4.57
N ILE A 358 -6.62 -1.54 4.53
CA ILE A 358 -5.88 -0.33 4.20
C ILE A 358 -5.74 -0.30 2.69
N ASP A 359 -6.47 0.59 2.05
CA ASP A 359 -6.34 0.86 0.63
C ASP A 359 -5.33 1.99 0.40
N ILE A 360 -4.63 1.88 -0.71
CA ILE A 360 -3.66 2.86 -1.16
C ILE A 360 -4.32 3.63 -2.31
N VAL A 361 -4.52 4.94 -2.11
CA VAL A 361 -5.16 5.79 -3.12
C VAL A 361 -4.13 6.77 -3.68
N PHE A 362 -4.12 6.88 -5.01
CA PHE A 362 -3.31 7.84 -5.74
C PHE A 362 -4.06 9.17 -5.82
N GLY A 363 -3.50 10.22 -5.21
CA GLY A 363 -4.00 11.59 -5.36
C GLY A 363 -3.61 12.18 -6.73
N GLY A 364 -4.18 13.35 -7.06
CA GLY A 364 -3.99 14.03 -8.35
C GLY A 364 -2.53 14.37 -8.72
N ASP A 365 -1.62 14.40 -7.75
CA ASP A 365 -0.19 14.70 -7.93
C ASP A 365 0.71 13.45 -7.90
N GLU A 366 0.17 12.25 -8.16
CA GLU A 366 0.89 10.96 -7.99
C GLU A 366 1.29 10.64 -6.54
N LYS A 367 0.85 11.47 -5.59
CA LYS A 367 1.06 11.24 -4.15
C LYS A 367 0.22 10.09 -3.66
N ILE A 368 0.83 9.26 -2.83
CA ILE A 368 0.20 8.08 -2.27
C ILE A 368 -0.36 8.40 -0.87
N PHE A 369 -1.66 8.21 -0.70
CA PHE A 369 -2.33 8.34 0.59
C PHE A 369 -2.87 6.99 1.05
N GLN A 370 -2.83 6.77 2.36
CA GLN A 370 -3.56 5.67 2.97
C GLN A 370 -5.00 6.10 3.21
N ILE A 371 -5.94 5.37 2.61
CA ILE A 371 -7.35 5.48 2.94
C ILE A 371 -7.77 4.16 3.55
N LEU A 372 -8.52 4.24 4.64
CA LEU A 372 -9.16 3.06 5.20
C LEU A 372 -10.47 2.85 4.47
N ASN A 373 -10.60 1.67 3.87
CA ASN A 373 -11.86 1.24 3.32
C ASN A 373 -12.50 0.31 4.34
N LYS A 374 -13.63 0.73 4.89
CA LYS A 374 -14.40 -0.11 5.80
C LYS A 374 -14.94 -1.26 4.95
N GLN A 375 -14.45 -2.48 5.18
CA GLN A 375 -15.02 -3.62 4.46
C GLN A 375 -16.51 -3.63 4.74
N ASN A 376 -17.30 -3.67 3.68
CA ASN A 376 -18.73 -3.71 3.81
C ASN A 376 -19.08 -5.08 4.41
N VAL A 377 -19.21 -5.15 5.74
CA VAL A 377 -19.49 -6.38 6.48
C VAL A 377 -20.74 -7.06 5.94
N ARG A 378 -21.72 -6.28 5.44
CA ARG A 378 -22.89 -6.81 4.73
C ARG A 378 -22.49 -7.48 3.42
N GLN A 379 -21.61 -6.87 2.62
CA GLN A 379 -21.10 -7.50 1.40
C GLN A 379 -20.29 -8.76 1.72
N THR A 380 -19.42 -8.74 2.71
CA THR A 380 -18.64 -9.91 3.15
C THR A 380 -19.55 -11.02 3.66
N TYR A 381 -20.59 -10.68 4.43
CA TYR A 381 -21.60 -11.63 4.89
C TYR A 381 -22.43 -12.19 3.74
N ILE A 382 -22.90 -11.36 2.81
CA ILE A 382 -23.59 -11.79 1.59
C ILE A 382 -22.69 -12.69 0.76
N ASN A 383 -21.40 -12.35 0.60
CA ASN A 383 -20.44 -13.15 -0.15
C ASN A 383 -20.19 -14.50 0.54
N ASN A 384 -20.07 -14.54 1.88
CA ASN A 384 -19.90 -15.79 2.63
C ASN A 384 -21.15 -16.68 2.59
N ILE A 385 -22.35 -16.08 2.69
CA ILE A 385 -23.60 -16.81 2.49
C ILE A 385 -23.67 -17.37 1.08
N ASN A 386 -23.43 -16.53 0.07
CA ASN A 386 -23.50 -16.93 -1.33
C ASN A 386 -22.47 -18.01 -1.66
N LYS A 387 -21.25 -17.93 -1.11
CA LYS A 387 -20.23 -18.97 -1.26
C LYS A 387 -20.71 -20.30 -0.70
N ASN A 388 -21.32 -20.31 0.48
CA ASN A 388 -21.92 -21.51 1.06
C ASN A 388 -23.16 -22.00 0.28
N PHE A 389 -23.86 -21.15 -0.47
CA PHE A 389 -24.95 -21.57 -1.36
C PHE A 389 -24.44 -22.14 -2.68
N ILE A 390 -23.37 -21.57 -3.26
CA ILE A 390 -22.76 -22.02 -4.51
C ILE A 390 -22.01 -23.34 -4.29
N ASP A 391 -21.20 -23.44 -3.23
CA ASP A 391 -20.41 -24.64 -2.91
C ASP A 391 -21.30 -25.83 -2.47
N ASN A 392 -22.51 -25.57 -1.97
CA ASN A 392 -23.48 -26.63 -1.66
C ASN A 392 -24.26 -27.12 -2.88
N ASN A 393 -24.39 -26.31 -3.94
CA ASN A 393 -25.09 -26.72 -5.16
C ASN A 393 -24.22 -27.59 -6.07
N THR A 394 -22.89 -27.48 -6.01
CA THR A 394 -21.97 -28.31 -6.81
C THR A 394 -21.97 -29.79 -6.41
N ASN A 395 -22.45 -30.16 -5.21
CA ASN A 395 -22.62 -31.56 -4.82
C ASN A 395 -23.95 -32.19 -5.31
N THR A 396 -24.83 -31.39 -5.91
CA THR A 396 -26.12 -31.87 -6.44
C THR A 396 -26.11 -32.05 -7.96
N GLU A 397 -25.09 -31.53 -8.66
CA GLU A 397 -24.95 -31.69 -10.12
C GLU A 397 -24.27 -33.01 -10.55
N GLU A 398 -23.65 -33.77 -9.63
CA GLU A 398 -23.12 -35.11 -9.97
C GLU A 398 -24.21 -36.19 -10.19
N VAL A 399 -25.50 -35.88 -9.98
CA VAL A 399 -26.59 -36.87 -10.13
C VAL A 399 -27.43 -36.67 -11.42
N ILE A 400 -27.20 -35.61 -12.19
CA ILE A 400 -27.84 -35.46 -13.52
C ILE A 400 -26.87 -35.90 -14.62
N LYS A 401 -26.83 -37.22 -14.78
CA LYS A 401 -26.62 -38.00 -16.01
C LYS A 401 -26.25 -37.15 -17.24
N ALA A 402 -25.07 -37.35 -17.83
CA ALA A 402 -24.81 -38.50 -18.71
C ALA A 402 -25.97 -38.76 -19.69
N SER A 403 -26.12 -37.89 -20.68
CA SER A 403 -26.70 -38.24 -21.97
C SER A 403 -25.87 -37.62 -23.09
N THR A 404 -24.97 -38.46 -23.62
CA THR A 404 -24.54 -38.51 -25.01
C THR A 404 -25.23 -37.54 -25.97
N PHE A 405 -24.43 -36.66 -26.59
CA PHE A 405 -24.58 -36.36 -28.02
C PHE A 405 -23.19 -36.27 -28.65
N LYS A 406 -22.88 -37.28 -29.47
CA LYS A 406 -21.91 -37.22 -30.55
C LYS A 406 -22.53 -36.40 -31.70
N ASN A 407 -21.71 -35.58 -32.33
CA ASN A 407 -21.63 -35.28 -33.78
C ASN A 407 -20.69 -34.07 -33.90
N ASP A 408 -19.47 -34.27 -34.37
CA ASP A 408 -19.04 -34.43 -35.77
C ASP A 408 -18.50 -33.10 -36.32
N ASN A 409 -17.24 -33.20 -36.71
CA ASN A 409 -16.38 -32.30 -37.48
C ASN A 409 -17.12 -31.37 -38.46
N TYR A 410 -16.72 -30.10 -38.46
CA TYR A 410 -16.43 -29.37 -39.70
C TYR A 410 -15.25 -28.42 -39.47
N GLU A 411 -14.16 -28.68 -40.19
CA GLU A 411 -13.17 -27.69 -40.59
C GLU A 411 -13.82 -26.77 -41.64
N ASN A 412 -13.60 -25.46 -41.53
CA ASN A 412 -13.10 -24.64 -42.64
C ASN A 412 -12.74 -23.23 -42.17
N ASP A 413 -11.51 -22.87 -42.54
CA ASP A 413 -10.86 -21.59 -42.76
C ASP A 413 -11.68 -20.29 -42.79
N GLY A 414 -11.01 -19.22 -42.34
CA GLY A 414 -10.83 -18.04 -43.19
C GLY A 414 -11.53 -16.76 -42.76
N ASP A 415 -10.76 -15.91 -42.07
CA ASP A 415 -10.67 -14.44 -42.13
C ASP A 415 -11.89 -13.51 -42.27
N ASP A 416 -11.74 -12.42 -41.52
CA ASP A 416 -12.16 -11.04 -41.74
C ASP A 416 -13.58 -10.56 -41.41
N ASN A 417 -13.60 -9.73 -40.35
CA ASN A 417 -14.17 -8.38 -40.31
C ASN A 417 -15.57 -8.18 -40.90
N ASN A 418 -16.58 -8.13 -40.03
CA ASN A 418 -17.52 -7.00 -40.04
C ASN A 418 -18.35 -6.91 -38.77
N GLU A 419 -18.30 -5.73 -38.16
CA GLU A 419 -19.31 -5.22 -37.23
C GLU A 419 -20.67 -5.20 -37.94
N ASN A 420 -21.68 -5.82 -37.34
CA ASN A 420 -23.07 -5.51 -37.66
C ASN A 420 -23.92 -5.59 -36.40
N ASN A 421 -24.51 -4.43 -36.10
CA ASN A 421 -25.55 -4.22 -35.09
C ASN A 421 -26.74 -5.13 -35.37
N ILE A 422 -26.99 -6.08 -34.46
CA ILE A 422 -28.23 -6.87 -34.43
C ILE A 422 -29.08 -6.35 -33.27
N SER A 423 -30.09 -5.57 -33.61
CA SER A 423 -31.22 -5.24 -32.76
C SER A 423 -32.08 -6.50 -32.56
N ILE A 424 -32.05 -7.06 -31.35
CA ILE A 424 -32.91 -8.19 -30.97
C ILE A 424 -34.26 -7.62 -30.50
N ASN A 425 -35.28 -7.85 -31.32
CA ASN A 425 -36.68 -7.67 -31.00
C ASN A 425 -37.09 -8.71 -29.94
N ASN A 426 -37.44 -8.24 -28.75
CA ASN A 426 -38.16 -9.02 -27.74
C ASN A 426 -39.64 -9.12 -28.15
N ASN A 427 -40.14 -10.34 -28.33
CA ASN A 427 -41.56 -10.62 -28.23
C ASN A 427 -41.84 -12.03 -27.70
N ASN A 428 -42.55 -12.03 -26.57
CA ASN A 428 -43.55 -12.99 -26.09
C ASN A 428 -43.13 -14.35 -25.52
N GLY A 429 -43.48 -14.49 -24.24
CA GLY A 429 -43.63 -15.72 -23.49
C GLY A 429 -44.14 -15.42 -22.08
N GLN A 430 -45.36 -14.89 -21.96
CA GLN A 430 -46.05 -14.72 -20.67
C GLN A 430 -46.52 -16.10 -20.19
N ASP A 431 -45.73 -16.75 -19.33
CA ASP A 431 -46.21 -17.85 -18.50
C ASP A 431 -46.48 -17.34 -17.09
N SER A 432 -47.76 -17.36 -16.73
CA SER A 432 -48.29 -16.91 -15.45
C SER A 432 -47.98 -17.93 -14.34
N TYR A 433 -46.86 -17.77 -13.64
CA TYR A 433 -46.64 -18.43 -12.35
C TYR A 433 -46.99 -17.49 -11.20
N SER A 434 -48.08 -17.82 -10.48
CA SER A 434 -48.50 -17.11 -9.27
C SER A 434 -47.57 -17.44 -8.10
N ASN A 435 -46.48 -16.70 -7.94
CA ASN A 435 -45.64 -16.80 -6.76
C ASN A 435 -46.28 -16.03 -5.59
N HIS A 436 -46.71 -16.77 -4.58
CA HIS A 436 -47.05 -16.24 -3.27
C HIS A 436 -45.79 -15.64 -2.61
N LYS A 437 -45.50 -14.37 -2.89
CA LYS A 437 -44.48 -13.59 -2.15
C LYS A 437 -44.89 -13.56 -0.67
N SER A 438 -43.98 -14.00 0.21
CA SER A 438 -44.19 -13.95 1.66
C SER A 438 -44.44 -12.50 2.11
N ARG A 439 -45.18 -12.32 3.21
CA ARG A 439 -45.46 -10.97 3.77
C ARG A 439 -44.17 -10.19 4.04
N PHE A 440 -43.06 -10.87 4.34
CA PHE A 440 -41.76 -10.25 4.55
C PHE A 440 -41.15 -9.67 3.25
N SER A 441 -41.29 -10.37 2.13
CA SER A 441 -40.87 -9.87 0.80
C SER A 441 -41.61 -8.58 0.42
N LYS A 442 -42.89 -8.46 0.78
CA LYS A 442 -43.70 -7.26 0.52
C LYS A 442 -43.28 -6.07 1.41
N ILE A 443 -42.85 -6.32 2.65
CA ILE A 443 -42.35 -5.28 3.57
C ILE A 443 -41.00 -4.74 3.10
N VAL A 444 -40.10 -5.62 2.64
CA VAL A 444 -38.81 -5.21 2.06
C VAL A 444 -39.03 -4.40 0.78
N GLU A 445 -39.90 -4.84 -0.12
CA GLU A 445 -40.17 -4.12 -1.38
C GLU A 445 -40.85 -2.75 -1.15
N PHE A 446 -41.64 -2.61 -0.08
CA PHE A 446 -42.27 -1.34 0.32
C PHE A 446 -41.26 -0.32 0.86
N HIS A 447 -40.26 -0.75 1.62
CA HIS A 447 -39.24 0.15 2.16
C HIS A 447 -38.17 0.60 1.14
N TYR A 448 -38.01 -0.13 0.03
CA TYR A 448 -36.97 0.15 -0.97
C TYR A 448 -37.49 0.87 -2.23
N ARG A 449 -38.79 1.20 -2.31
CA ARG A 449 -39.35 1.97 -3.44
C ARG A 449 -39.38 3.49 -3.25
N THR A 450 -38.98 4.01 -2.09
CA THR A 450 -39.10 5.46 -1.78
C THR A 450 -37.81 6.27 -1.76
N ASN A 451 -36.63 5.69 -2.02
CA ASN A 451 -35.39 6.49 -2.12
C ASN A 451 -34.58 6.12 -3.38
N SER A 452 -35.13 6.44 -4.55
CA SER A 452 -34.34 6.75 -5.74
C SER A 452 -34.35 8.26 -5.93
N VAL A 453 -33.69 8.97 -5.02
CA VAL A 453 -33.24 10.35 -5.26
C VAL A 453 -31.74 10.25 -5.51
N SER A 454 -31.35 10.75 -6.67
CA SER A 454 -29.98 10.88 -7.15
C SER A 454 -29.09 11.50 -6.07
N TYR A 455 -28.07 10.76 -5.63
CA TYR A 455 -26.94 11.38 -4.95
C TYR A 455 -26.06 12.02 -6.01
N GLU A 456 -26.18 13.34 -6.14
CA GLU A 456 -25.08 14.17 -6.61
C GLU A 456 -23.89 13.95 -5.67
N THR A 457 -22.73 13.73 -6.27
CA THR A 457 -21.44 13.58 -5.61
C THR A 457 -21.06 14.88 -4.93
N ASN A 458 -21.27 14.98 -3.62
CA ASN A 458 -20.63 16.02 -2.80
C ASN A 458 -19.17 15.63 -2.54
N GLU A 459 -18.29 16.02 -3.45
CA GLU A 459 -16.90 16.33 -3.16
C GLU A 459 -16.85 17.58 -2.30
N ASP A 460 -16.90 17.46 -0.97
CA ASP A 460 -16.44 18.52 -0.05
C ASP A 460 -16.36 17.97 1.37
N CYS A 461 -15.22 17.35 1.71
CA CYS A 461 -14.82 17.17 3.10
C CYS A 461 -13.30 17.24 3.33
N TRP A 462 -12.52 17.66 2.33
CA TRP A 462 -11.10 17.93 2.49
C TRP A 462 -10.70 19.17 1.69
N LYS A 463 -11.01 20.33 2.26
CA LYS A 463 -10.32 21.61 2.03
C LYS A 463 -10.11 22.32 3.35
#